data_AF-A0A9E1DP27-F1
#
_entry.id   AF-A0A9E1DP27-F1
#
_cell.length_a   1.000
_cell.length_b   1.000
_cell.length_c   1.000
_cell.angle_alpha   90.00
_cell.angle_beta   90.00
_cell.angle_gamma   90.00
#
_symmetry.space_group_name_H-M   'P 1'
#
loop_
_entity.id
_entity.type
_entity.pdbx_description
1 polymer ?
#
loop_
_entity_poly.entity_id
_entity_poly.type
_entity_poly.pdbx_seq_one_letter_code
_entity_poly.pdbx_strand_id
1 'polypeptide(L)'
;MDAVRKDVRRLVNKELEAANKRFPQFASPHEGQNFVREELEEAERAIVPLKLYIETRMWNMVKANQTVPKDDFKAIREAAVNLAVEAIQVAAMAKKFEHGQRNNWPGAREDSHGEEKNRAGSGNSDNHHEPTGGGSGKDRL
;
A
#
# COMPACT_ATOMS: atom_id res chain seq x y z
N MET A 1 -9.54 20.56 18.12
CA MET A 1 -8.37 21.17 17.45
C MET A 1 -7.81 20.17 16.46
N ASP A 2 -7.47 20.59 15.24
CA ASP A 2 -6.86 19.73 14.20
C ASP A 2 -5.49 20.27 13.77
N ALA A 3 -4.78 20.90 14.71
CA ALA A 3 -3.60 21.72 14.44
C ALA A 3 -2.47 20.97 13.72
N VAL A 4 -2.38 19.65 13.93
CA VAL A 4 -1.25 18.83 13.45
C VAL A 4 -1.62 17.89 12.29
N ARG A 5 -2.88 17.74 11.90
CA ARG A 5 -3.26 16.71 10.89
C ARG A 5 -2.55 16.92 9.56
N LYS A 6 -2.42 18.18 9.12
CA LYS A 6 -1.69 18.50 7.89
C LYS A 6 -0.21 18.08 7.99
N ASP A 7 0.38 18.23 9.16
CA ASP A 7 1.79 17.92 9.42
C ASP A 7 1.99 16.41 9.47
N VAL A 8 1.09 15.69 10.14
CA VAL A 8 1.06 14.22 10.14
C VAL A 8 0.93 13.68 8.72
N ARG A 9 0.04 14.22 7.88
CA ARG A 9 -0.04 13.81 6.46
C ARG A 9 1.26 14.04 5.69
N ARG A 10 2.00 15.12 5.99
CA ARG A 10 3.33 15.37 5.41
C ARG A 10 4.36 14.34 5.89
N LEU A 11 4.32 13.97 7.18
CA LEU A 11 5.19 12.94 7.74
C LEU A 11 4.89 11.55 7.14
N VAL A 12 3.62 11.20 6.93
CA VAL A 12 3.25 9.95 6.23
C VAL A 12 3.84 9.88 4.82
N ASN A 13 3.80 10.99 4.07
CA ASN A 13 4.44 11.02 2.75
C ASN A 13 5.95 10.88 2.84
N LYS A 14 6.59 11.52 3.82
CA LYS A 14 8.03 11.42 4.05
C LYS A 14 8.44 9.98 4.38
N GLU A 15 7.67 9.29 5.21
CA GLU A 15 7.91 7.89 5.58
C GLU A 15 7.73 6.96 4.37
N LEU A 16 6.67 7.16 3.59
CA LEU A 16 6.45 6.44 2.34
C LEU A 16 7.60 6.63 1.34
N GLU A 17 8.08 7.87 1.17
CA GLU A 17 9.24 8.16 0.32
C GLU A 17 10.51 7.47 0.82
N ALA A 18 10.74 7.43 2.13
CA ALA A 18 11.87 6.73 2.74
C ALA A 18 11.78 5.21 2.50
N ALA A 19 10.62 4.62 2.71
CA ALA A 19 10.38 3.19 2.46
C ALA A 19 10.56 2.83 0.98
N ASN A 20 10.09 3.67 0.06
CA ASN A 20 10.24 3.44 -1.38
C ASN A 20 11.68 3.61 -1.88
N LYS A 21 12.53 4.40 -1.19
CA LYS A 21 13.97 4.48 -1.49
C LYS A 21 14.72 3.23 -1.03
N ARG A 22 14.26 2.62 0.06
CA ARG A 22 14.95 1.49 0.70
C ARG A 22 14.48 0.13 0.19
N PHE A 23 13.21 0.03 -0.20
CA PHE A 23 12.57 -1.23 -0.61
C PHE A 23 11.77 -1.04 -1.90
N PRO A 24 11.73 -2.04 -2.78
CA PRO A 24 10.89 -2.02 -3.98
C PRO A 24 9.40 -1.91 -3.63
N GLN A 25 8.56 -1.70 -4.66
CA GLN A 25 7.12 -1.87 -4.48
C GLN A 25 6.79 -3.31 -4.11
N PHE A 26 5.72 -3.50 -3.32
CA PHE A 26 5.25 -4.84 -2.96
C PHE A 26 4.92 -5.62 -4.24
N ALA A 27 5.41 -6.84 -4.34
CA ALA A 27 5.19 -7.73 -5.47
C ALA A 27 3.77 -8.31 -5.48
N SER A 28 3.11 -8.40 -4.33
CA SER A 28 1.76 -8.98 -4.20
C SER A 28 0.94 -8.39 -3.03
N PRO A 29 -0.38 -8.62 -3.01
CA PRO A 29 -1.22 -8.31 -1.84
C PRO A 29 -0.75 -8.99 -0.55
N HIS A 30 -0.26 -10.23 -0.62
CA HIS A 30 0.20 -10.96 0.56
C HIS A 30 1.44 -10.31 1.18
N GLU A 31 2.40 -9.91 0.34
CA GLU A 31 3.57 -9.19 0.80
C GLU A 31 3.16 -7.86 1.44
N GLY A 32 2.32 -7.08 0.76
CA GLY A 32 1.85 -5.81 1.31
C GLY A 32 1.12 -5.96 2.65
N GLN A 33 0.31 -7.01 2.81
CA GLN A 33 -0.42 -7.26 4.06
C GLN A 33 0.52 -7.60 5.19
N ASN A 34 1.59 -8.36 4.93
CA ASN A 34 2.60 -8.69 5.94
C ASN A 34 3.28 -7.42 6.46
N PHE A 35 3.72 -6.52 5.57
CA PHE A 35 4.37 -5.26 5.99
C PHE A 35 3.42 -4.32 6.73
N VAL A 36 2.16 -4.18 6.29
CA VAL A 36 1.17 -3.37 7.03
C VAL A 36 0.89 -3.96 8.42
N ARG A 37 0.84 -5.28 8.54
CA ARG A 37 0.67 -5.95 9.83
C ARG A 37 1.89 -5.76 10.72
N GLU A 38 3.10 -5.85 10.19
CA GLU A 38 4.35 -5.66 10.93
C GLU A 38 4.38 -4.27 11.61
N GLU A 39 4.12 -3.20 10.85
CA GLU A 39 4.07 -1.85 11.41
C GLU A 39 2.94 -1.68 12.47
N LEU A 40 1.81 -2.39 12.28
CA LEU A 40 0.73 -2.38 13.26
C LEU A 40 1.17 -3.07 14.56
N GLU A 41 1.84 -4.22 14.47
CA GLU A 41 2.40 -4.92 15.62
C GLU A 41 3.44 -4.06 16.35
N GLU A 42 4.23 -3.25 15.64
CA GLU A 42 5.16 -2.28 16.24
C GLU A 42 4.42 -1.17 16.99
N ALA A 43 3.35 -0.61 16.41
CA ALA A 43 2.49 0.35 17.11
C ALA A 43 1.83 -0.26 18.36
N GLU A 44 1.38 -1.52 18.28
CA GLU A 44 0.84 -2.26 19.42
C GLU A 44 1.89 -2.51 20.50
N ARG A 45 3.15 -2.75 20.15
CA ARG A 45 4.25 -2.83 21.13
C ARG A 45 4.57 -1.45 21.72
N ALA A 46 4.52 -0.39 20.93
CA ALA A 46 4.83 0.97 21.36
C ALA A 46 3.80 1.55 22.35
N ILE A 47 2.54 1.13 22.28
CA ILE A 47 1.52 1.59 23.26
C ILE A 47 1.69 0.97 24.65
N VAL A 48 2.32 -0.22 24.76
CA VAL A 48 2.51 -0.92 26.04
C VAL A 48 3.26 -0.07 27.09
N PRO A 49 4.47 0.48 26.81
CA PRO A 49 5.16 1.33 27.77
C PRO A 49 4.38 2.61 28.08
N LEU A 50 3.71 3.21 27.09
CA LEU A 50 2.90 4.41 27.31
C LEU A 50 1.78 4.16 28.34
N LYS A 51 1.04 3.05 28.18
CA LYS A 51 0.01 2.62 29.14
C LYS A 51 0.61 2.37 30.53
N LEU A 52 1.74 1.66 30.62
CA LEU A 52 2.42 1.43 31.89
C LEU A 52 2.73 2.74 32.64
N TYR A 53 3.32 3.72 31.94
CA TYR A 53 3.67 4.99 32.58
C TYR A 53 2.45 5.78 33.03
N ILE A 54 1.37 5.82 32.24
CA ILE A 54 0.17 6.61 32.56
C ILE A 54 -0.72 5.88 33.58
N GLU A 55 -1.14 4.66 33.26
CA GLU A 55 -2.17 3.93 34.01
C GLU A 55 -1.64 3.36 35.33
N THR A 56 -0.33 3.07 35.40
CA THR A 56 0.29 2.53 36.61
C THR A 56 1.14 3.57 37.32
N ARG A 57 2.24 4.04 36.70
CA ARG A 57 3.25 4.83 37.42
C ARG A 57 2.73 6.20 37.83
N MET A 58 2.23 6.98 36.87
CA MET A 58 1.70 8.31 37.13
C MET A 58 0.49 8.25 38.07
N TRP A 59 -0.44 7.31 37.82
CA TRP A 59 -1.59 7.10 38.69
C TRP A 59 -1.20 6.77 40.13
N ASN A 60 -0.20 5.91 40.35
CA ASN A 60 0.26 5.56 41.69
C ASN A 60 0.79 6.75 42.48
N MET A 61 1.48 7.69 41.81
CA MET A 61 1.96 8.92 42.46
C MET A 61 0.81 9.86 42.80
N VAL A 62 -0.12 10.07 41.85
CA VAL A 62 -1.28 10.94 42.03
C VAL A 62 -2.19 10.43 43.15
N LYS A 63 -2.54 9.14 43.16
CA LYS A 63 -3.40 8.55 44.20
C LYS A 63 -2.76 8.55 45.59
N ALA A 64 -1.42 8.59 45.66
CA ALA A 64 -0.66 8.71 46.90
C ALA A 64 -0.45 10.18 47.35
N ASN A 65 -1.01 11.16 46.64
CA ASN A 65 -0.76 12.59 46.84
C ASN A 65 0.74 12.97 46.78
N GLN A 66 1.49 12.26 45.93
CA GLN A 66 2.91 12.50 45.71
C GLN A 66 3.15 13.19 44.37
N THR A 67 4.30 13.87 44.25
CA THR A 67 4.72 14.47 42.99
C THR A 67 5.18 13.39 42.00
N VAL A 68 4.67 13.44 40.78
CA VAL A 68 5.11 12.57 39.69
C VAL A 68 6.58 12.88 39.34
N PRO A 69 7.47 11.88 39.28
CA PRO A 69 8.87 12.08 38.89
C PRO A 69 9.02 12.73 37.52
N LYS A 70 10.02 13.62 37.35
CA LYS A 70 10.31 14.25 36.06
C LYS A 70 10.64 13.23 34.96
N ASP A 71 11.29 12.13 35.33
CA ASP A 71 11.65 11.06 34.40
C ASP A 71 10.42 10.33 33.86
N ASP A 72 9.36 10.17 34.66
CA ASP A 72 8.10 9.58 34.19
C ASP A 72 7.46 10.47 33.11
N PHE A 73 7.47 11.80 33.28
CA PHE A 73 6.98 12.71 32.24
C PHE A 73 7.83 12.64 30.95
N LYS A 74 9.15 12.47 31.07
CA LYS A 74 10.02 12.29 29.91
C LYS A 74 9.68 10.98 29.18
N ALA A 75 9.57 9.88 29.92
CA ALA A 75 9.25 8.58 29.36
C ALA A 75 7.86 8.53 28.71
N ILE A 76 6.85 9.20 29.29
CA ILE A 76 5.52 9.35 28.68
C ILE A 76 5.62 10.07 27.33
N ARG A 77 6.35 11.19 27.26
CA ARG A 77 6.49 11.95 26.01
C ARG A 77 7.22 11.13 24.95
N GLU A 78 8.32 10.47 25.31
CA GLU A 78 9.09 9.63 24.38
C GLU A 78 8.26 8.43 23.89
N ALA A 79 7.57 7.72 24.77
CA ALA A 79 6.69 6.62 24.38
C ALA A 79 5.53 7.08 23.48
N ALA A 80 4.94 8.24 23.76
CA ALA A 80 3.88 8.80 22.92
C ALA A 80 4.39 9.24 21.53
N VAL A 81 5.60 9.81 21.46
CA VAL A 81 6.24 10.13 20.17
C VAL A 81 6.54 8.86 19.39
N ASN A 82 7.08 7.82 20.02
CA ASN A 82 7.35 6.54 19.37
C ASN A 82 6.06 5.93 18.81
N LEU A 83 4.99 5.86 19.62
CA LEU A 83 3.69 5.38 19.14
C LEU A 83 3.16 6.19 17.93
N ALA A 84 3.36 7.51 17.93
CA ALA A 84 2.95 8.35 16.80
C ALA A 84 3.79 8.06 15.54
N VAL A 85 5.08 7.75 15.69
CA VAL A 85 5.97 7.36 14.61
C VAL A 85 5.53 6.02 14.01
N GLU A 86 5.29 4.99 14.83
CA GLU A 86 4.81 3.68 14.33
C GLU A 86 3.45 3.82 13.63
N ALA A 87 2.52 4.61 14.18
CA ALA A 87 1.24 4.87 13.54
C ALA A 87 1.36 5.59 12.18
N ILE A 88 2.38 6.44 12.02
CA ILE A 88 2.70 7.08 10.74
C ILE A 88 3.24 6.06 9.74
N GLN A 89 4.09 5.12 10.19
CA GLN A 89 4.58 4.03 9.35
C GLN A 89 3.44 3.10 8.89
N VAL A 90 2.51 2.75 9.78
CA VAL A 90 1.28 2.01 9.41
C VAL A 90 0.54 2.73 8.28
N ALA A 91 0.31 4.04 8.43
CA ALA A 91 -0.36 4.84 7.41
C ALA A 91 0.45 4.91 6.09
N ALA A 92 1.78 4.96 6.17
CA ALA A 92 2.65 4.95 5.01
C ALA A 92 2.61 3.60 4.27
N MET A 93 2.67 2.48 5.00
CA MET A 93 2.60 1.14 4.41
C MET A 93 1.23 0.85 3.83
N ALA A 94 0.15 1.29 4.49
CA ALA A 94 -1.20 1.20 3.92
C ALA A 94 -1.32 2.00 2.61
N LYS A 95 -0.70 3.18 2.54
CA LYS A 95 -0.65 3.97 1.30
C LYS A 95 0.20 3.31 0.21
N LYS A 96 1.33 2.68 0.58
CA LYS A 96 2.16 1.89 -0.35
C LYS A 96 1.38 0.69 -0.90
N PHE A 97 0.63 0.01 -0.04
CA PHE A 97 -0.26 -1.08 -0.42
C PHE A 97 -1.31 -0.62 -1.42
N GLU A 98 -2.03 0.46 -1.14
CA GLU A 98 -3.05 1.02 -2.03
C GLU A 98 -2.46 1.37 -3.41
N HIS A 99 -1.23 1.89 -3.45
CA HIS A 99 -0.53 2.16 -4.70
C HIS A 99 -0.28 0.89 -5.52
N GLY A 100 0.20 -0.19 -4.90
CA GLY A 100 0.39 -1.46 -5.60
C GLY A 100 -0.92 -2.05 -6.14
N GLN A 101 -2.01 -1.95 -5.37
CA GLN A 101 -3.34 -2.42 -5.78
C GLN A 101 -3.87 -1.67 -7.00
N ARG A 102 -3.65 -0.36 -7.07
CA ARG A 102 -4.08 0.47 -8.22
C ARG A 102 -3.26 0.24 -9.49
N ASN A 103 -2.04 -0.30 -9.36
CA ASN A 103 -1.09 -0.46 -10.47
C ASN A 103 -0.86 -1.93 -10.85
N ASN A 104 -1.80 -2.81 -10.51
CA ASN A 104 -1.78 -4.24 -10.83
C ASN A 104 -0.47 -4.93 -10.46
N TRP A 105 0.08 -4.67 -9.27
CA TRP A 105 1.24 -5.32 -8.62
C TRP A 105 2.35 -5.86 -9.55
N PRO A 106 3.62 -5.49 -9.40
CA PRO A 106 4.71 -6.00 -10.25
C PRO A 106 4.71 -7.52 -10.49
N GLY A 107 4.36 -8.35 -9.48
CA GLY A 107 4.28 -9.80 -9.61
C GLY A 107 3.02 -10.35 -10.32
N ALA A 108 1.95 -9.58 -10.47
CA ALA A 108 0.70 -10.06 -11.08
C ALA A 108 0.79 -10.29 -12.60
N ARG A 109 1.89 -9.87 -13.26
CA ARG A 109 2.11 -10.09 -14.69
C ARG A 109 2.68 -11.48 -15.00
N GLU A 110 3.24 -12.19 -14.03
CA GLU A 110 3.94 -13.46 -14.26
C GLU A 110 3.03 -14.70 -14.19
N ASP A 111 1.81 -14.57 -13.66
CA ASP A 111 0.89 -15.71 -13.47
C ASP A 111 0.00 -16.02 -14.69
N SER A 112 0.21 -15.36 -15.84
CA SER A 112 -0.51 -15.69 -17.09
C SER A 112 0.10 -16.91 -17.80
N HIS A 113 0.26 -18.03 -17.09
CA HIS A 113 0.55 -19.31 -17.70
C HIS A 113 -0.74 -19.98 -18.20
N GLY A 114 -1.00 -19.82 -19.50
CA GLY A 114 -1.63 -20.84 -20.34
C GLY A 114 -3.16 -20.99 -20.30
N GLU A 115 -3.89 -20.07 -20.92
CA GLU A 115 -5.11 -20.47 -21.64
C GLU A 115 -4.86 -20.36 -23.14
N GLU A 116 -4.35 -21.46 -23.71
CA GLU A 116 -4.38 -21.73 -25.13
C GLU A 116 -5.84 -21.81 -25.58
N LYS A 117 -6.38 -20.74 -26.17
CA LYS A 117 -7.69 -20.76 -26.81
C LYS A 117 -7.61 -21.50 -28.14
N ASN A 118 -7.56 -22.83 -28.06
CA ASN A 118 -8.04 -23.68 -29.13
C ASN A 118 -9.58 -23.60 -29.18
N ARG A 119 -10.11 -22.84 -30.13
CA ARG A 119 -11.49 -23.04 -30.58
C ARG A 119 -11.54 -23.07 -32.10
N ALA A 120 -11.75 -24.29 -32.59
CA ALA A 120 -12.03 -24.65 -33.95
C ALA A 120 -13.11 -23.74 -34.58
N GLY A 121 -12.75 -23.07 -35.67
CA GLY A 121 -13.70 -22.51 -36.63
C GLY A 121 -13.91 -23.52 -37.75
N SER A 122 -14.84 -24.45 -37.55
CA SER A 122 -15.38 -25.29 -38.61
C SER A 122 -16.22 -24.44 -39.56
N GLY A 123 -15.80 -24.40 -40.83
CA GLY A 123 -16.56 -24.21 -42.06
C GLY A 123 -17.78 -23.29 -42.09
N ASN A 124 -17.74 -22.30 -42.99
CA ASN A 124 -18.75 -22.24 -44.04
C ASN A 124 -18.13 -21.65 -45.32
N SER A 125 -18.12 -22.47 -46.36
CA SER A 125 -17.91 -22.13 -47.76
C SER A 125 -19.04 -21.21 -48.25
N ASP A 126 -18.71 -20.24 -49.13
CA ASP A 126 -19.27 -20.17 -50.48
C ASP A 126 -18.86 -18.90 -51.24
N ASN A 127 -18.37 -19.14 -52.46
CA ASN A 127 -18.38 -18.31 -53.68
C ASN A 127 -17.48 -17.04 -53.67
N HIS A 128 -16.69 -16.72 -54.70
CA HIS A 128 -16.85 -16.97 -56.13
C HIS A 128 -15.50 -17.09 -56.85
N HIS A 129 -15.52 -17.95 -57.86
CA HIS A 129 -14.53 -18.16 -58.91
C HIS A 129 -14.37 -16.91 -59.79
N GLU A 130 -13.16 -16.40 -59.96
CA GLU A 130 -12.79 -15.58 -61.13
C GLU A 130 -12.80 -16.45 -62.40
N PRO A 131 -13.03 -15.84 -63.57
CA PRO A 131 -12.07 -16.07 -64.62
C PRO A 131 -11.57 -14.77 -65.25
N THR A 132 -10.31 -14.87 -65.64
CA THR A 132 -9.47 -13.94 -66.38
C THR A 132 -10.06 -13.49 -67.72
N GLY A 133 -9.82 -12.22 -68.07
CA GLY A 133 -9.22 -11.87 -69.36
C GLY A 133 -10.11 -11.29 -70.47
N GLY A 134 -9.85 -10.01 -70.81
CA GLY A 134 -9.74 -9.56 -72.20
C GLY A 134 -10.81 -8.61 -72.74
N GLY A 135 -10.38 -7.44 -73.21
CA GLY A 135 -11.04 -6.74 -74.32
C GLY A 135 -11.29 -5.24 -74.19
N SER A 136 -10.31 -4.46 -74.67
CA SER A 136 -10.40 -3.15 -75.35
C SER A 136 -11.73 -2.38 -75.41
N GLY A 137 -11.62 -1.06 -75.17
CA GLY A 137 -12.16 -0.09 -76.14
C GLY A 137 -12.91 1.13 -75.59
N LYS A 138 -12.20 2.26 -75.57
CA LYS A 138 -12.62 3.58 -76.10
C LYS A 138 -13.79 4.36 -75.47
N ASP A 139 -13.40 5.59 -75.13
CA ASP A 139 -14.03 6.87 -75.50
C ASP A 139 -15.17 7.45 -74.64
N ARG A 140 -14.78 8.58 -73.98
CA ARG A 140 -15.34 9.94 -74.09
C ARG A 140 -16.46 10.39 -73.13
N LEU A 141 -16.11 11.54 -72.53
CA LEU A 141 -16.87 12.61 -71.88
C LEU A 141 -17.24 12.42 -70.40
#